data_AF-A0A955BHM4-F1
#
_entry.id   AF-A0A955BHM4-F1
#
_cell.length_a   1.000
_cell.length_b   1.000
_cell.length_c   1.000
_cell.angle_alpha   90.00
_cell.angle_beta   90.00
_cell.angle_gamma   90.00
#
_symmetry.space_group_name_H-M   'P 1'
#
loop_
_entity.id
_entity.type
_entity.pdbx_description
1 polymer ?
#
loop_
_entity_poly.entity_id
_entity_poly.type
_entity_poly.pdbx_seq_one_letter_code
_entity_poly.pdbx_strand_id
1 'polypeptide(L)'
;MIIWGSRGREHLVGHGNFHCPACQRPSSYSLKRVSRYFTLYFIPLFQMSTLGEYVTCDSCGSAFESQVLSMVQTTESEKRQPWQCPTCHNHNPADSSSCLRCRRWFCANCGRDNPSDSGECLLCRSQRGL
;
A
#
# COMPACT_ATOMS: atom_id res chain seq x y z
N MET A 1 41.35 -33.02 -11.00
CA MET A 1 40.79 -31.89 -11.77
C MET A 1 39.68 -31.26 -10.93
N ILE A 2 39.76 -29.96 -10.65
CA ILE A 2 38.72 -29.24 -9.90
C ILE A 2 37.73 -28.64 -10.90
N ILE A 3 36.42 -28.86 -10.69
CA ILE A 3 35.36 -28.29 -11.52
C ILE A 3 34.61 -27.25 -10.67
N TRP A 4 34.60 -26.00 -11.11
CA TRP A 4 33.94 -24.88 -10.45
C TRP A 4 33.08 -24.09 -11.44
N GLY A 5 32.08 -23.38 -10.91
CA GLY A 5 31.14 -22.60 -11.71
C GLY A 5 30.20 -21.76 -10.84
N SER A 6 29.13 -21.25 -11.46
CA SER A 6 28.06 -20.55 -10.72
C SER A 6 26.70 -20.91 -11.28
N ARG A 7 25.67 -20.90 -10.42
CA ARG A 7 24.29 -21.20 -10.80
C ARG A 7 23.32 -20.20 -10.18
N GLY A 8 22.37 -19.72 -10.97
CA GLY A 8 21.24 -18.93 -10.46
C GLY A 8 20.21 -19.81 -9.75
N ARG A 9 19.71 -19.35 -8.61
CA ARG A 9 18.60 -19.95 -7.87
C ARG A 9 17.56 -18.88 -7.56
N GLU A 10 16.30 -19.25 -7.70
CA GLU A 10 15.18 -18.42 -7.28
C GLU A 10 14.76 -18.80 -5.87
N HIS A 11 14.49 -17.79 -5.05
CA HIS A 11 14.00 -17.93 -3.70
C HIS A 11 12.70 -17.15 -3.57
N LEU A 12 11.68 -17.79 -3.04
CA LEU A 12 10.44 -17.12 -2.68
C LEU A 12 10.67 -16.28 -1.43
N VAL A 13 10.46 -14.97 -1.54
CA VAL A 13 10.75 -14.00 -0.47
C VAL A 13 9.47 -13.55 0.23
N GLY A 14 8.34 -13.56 -0.46
CA GLY A 14 7.07 -13.15 0.13
C GLY A 14 5.89 -13.35 -0.81
N HIS A 15 4.71 -13.09 -0.27
CA HIS A 15 3.45 -13.09 -0.98
C HIS A 15 2.58 -11.93 -0.51
N GLY A 16 1.59 -11.56 -1.32
CA GLY A 16 0.60 -10.55 -0.94
C GLY A 16 -0.43 -10.35 -2.03
N ASN A 17 -1.16 -9.25 -1.95
CA ASN A 17 -2.11 -8.82 -2.97
C ASN A 17 -1.63 -7.54 -3.64
N PHE A 18 -1.85 -7.42 -4.94
CA PHE A 18 -1.53 -6.23 -5.71
C PHE A 18 -2.53 -6.04 -6.85
N HIS A 19 -2.55 -4.85 -7.43
CA HIS A 19 -3.31 -4.61 -8.65
C HIS A 19 -2.46 -5.03 -9.86
N CYS A 20 -2.81 -6.14 -10.51
CA CYS A 20 -2.00 -6.67 -11.61
C CYS A 20 -2.17 -5.81 -12.88
N PRO A 21 -1.08 -5.27 -13.47
CA PRO A 21 -1.17 -4.48 -14.71
C PRO A 21 -1.68 -5.28 -15.92
N ALA A 22 -1.38 -6.58 -15.97
CA ALA A 22 -1.82 -7.46 -17.05
C ALA A 22 -3.29 -7.90 -16.90
N CYS A 23 -3.73 -8.22 -15.66
CA CYS A 23 -5.12 -8.63 -15.43
C CYS A 23 -6.09 -7.46 -15.20
N GLN A 24 -5.57 -6.27 -14.87
CA GLN A 24 -6.35 -5.09 -14.45
C GLN A 24 -7.33 -5.37 -13.30
N ARG A 25 -6.92 -6.24 -12.38
CA ARG A 25 -7.72 -6.60 -11.20
C ARG A 25 -6.83 -6.86 -9.98
N PRO A 26 -7.38 -6.77 -8.76
CA PRO A 26 -6.70 -7.24 -7.55
C PRO A 26 -6.43 -8.73 -7.67
N SER A 27 -5.16 -9.13 -7.52
CA SER A 27 -4.70 -10.51 -7.58
C SER A 27 -3.63 -10.76 -6.53
N SER A 28 -3.45 -12.02 -6.14
CA SER A 28 -2.31 -12.41 -5.33
C SER A 28 -1.02 -12.45 -6.16
N TYR A 29 0.10 -12.26 -5.48
CA TYR A 29 1.42 -12.34 -6.08
C TYR A 29 2.42 -13.13 -5.22
N SER A 30 3.45 -13.61 -5.89
CA SER A 30 4.63 -14.25 -5.33
C SER A 30 5.88 -13.43 -5.65
N LEU A 31 6.56 -12.90 -4.62
CA LEU A 31 7.81 -12.16 -4.74
C LEU A 31 8.98 -13.14 -4.73
N LYS A 32 9.76 -13.15 -5.81
CA LYS A 32 10.90 -14.04 -5.99
C LYS A 32 12.20 -13.24 -6.10
N ARG A 33 13.25 -13.72 -5.43
CA ARG A 33 14.61 -13.19 -5.51
C ARG A 33 15.48 -14.18 -6.26
N VAL A 34 16.25 -13.67 -7.21
CA VAL A 34 17.23 -14.46 -7.95
C VAL A 34 18.61 -14.22 -7.33
N SER A 35 19.27 -15.29 -6.93
CA SER A 35 20.60 -15.25 -6.30
C SER A 35 21.58 -16.15 -7.06
N ARG A 36 22.82 -15.71 -7.19
CA ARG A 36 23.91 -16.48 -7.82
C ARG A 36 24.69 -17.23 -6.74
N TYR A 37 24.80 -18.55 -6.88
CA TYR A 37 25.54 -19.43 -5.97
C TYR A 37 26.84 -19.91 -6.61
N PHE A 38 27.90 -20.00 -5.81
CA PHE A 38 29.14 -20.68 -6.20
C PHE A 38 28.89 -22.19 -6.23
N THR A 39 29.31 -22.86 -7.29
CA THR A 39 29.18 -24.32 -7.42
C THR A 39 30.55 -24.98 -7.50
N LEU A 40 30.77 -26.01 -6.69
CA LEU A 40 31.96 -26.87 -6.76
C LEU A 40 31.50 -28.31 -6.99
N TYR A 41 32.05 -28.99 -7.99
CA TYR A 41 31.60 -30.32 -8.41
C TYR A 41 30.06 -30.40 -8.54
N PHE A 42 29.45 -29.37 -9.11
CA PHE A 42 27.99 -29.23 -9.30
C PHE A 42 27.15 -29.06 -8.01
N ILE A 43 27.77 -28.97 -6.84
CA ILE A 43 27.10 -28.70 -5.56
C ILE A 43 27.13 -27.18 -5.29
N PRO A 44 25.98 -26.49 -5.17
CA PRO A 44 25.94 -25.08 -4.79
C PRO A 44 26.29 -24.93 -3.29
N LEU A 45 27.38 -24.22 -3.00
CA LEU A 45 27.93 -24.12 -1.64
C LEU A 45 27.43 -22.89 -0.88
N PHE A 46 27.54 -21.70 -1.47
CA PHE A 46 27.14 -20.45 -0.84
C PHE A 46 26.68 -19.42 -1.88
N GLN A 47 25.85 -18.49 -1.43
CA GLN A 47 25.40 -17.35 -2.24
C GLN A 47 26.54 -16.34 -2.40
N MET A 48 26.83 -15.96 -3.64
CA MET A 48 27.83 -14.94 -3.95
C MET A 48 27.21 -13.55 -4.16
N SER A 49 26.04 -13.49 -4.79
CA SER A 49 25.36 -12.22 -5.04
C SER A 49 23.86 -12.39 -5.25
N THR A 50 23.10 -11.30 -5.07
CA THR A 50 21.69 -11.20 -5.47
C THR A 50 21.62 -10.51 -6.83
N LEU A 51 20.96 -11.12 -7.80
CA LEU A 51 20.82 -10.60 -9.17
C LEU A 51 19.62 -9.67 -9.32
N GLY A 52 18.57 -9.86 -8.51
CA GLY A 52 17.39 -9.02 -8.52
C GLY A 52 16.19 -9.66 -7.84
N GLU A 53 15.12 -8.89 -7.73
CA GLU A 53 13.81 -9.35 -7.25
C GLU A 53 12.74 -9.04 -8.28
N TYR A 54 11.79 -9.94 -8.43
CA TYR A 54 10.66 -9.77 -9.34
C TYR A 54 9.41 -10.38 -8.73
N VAL A 55 8.27 -9.85 -9.14
CA VAL A 55 6.95 -10.22 -8.69
C VAL A 55 6.29 -11.05 -9.76
N THR A 56 5.65 -12.15 -9.38
CA THR A 56 4.85 -12.98 -10.28
C THR A 56 3.39 -12.95 -9.86
N CYS A 57 2.49 -12.70 -10.81
CA CYS A 57 1.06 -12.80 -10.54
C CYS A 57 0.65 -14.27 -10.49
N ASP A 58 -0.02 -14.70 -9.42
CA ASP A 58 -0.47 -16.09 -9.32
C ASP A 58 -1.68 -16.37 -10.22
N SER A 59 -2.35 -15.33 -10.71
CA SER A 59 -3.53 -15.45 -11.59
C SER A 59 -3.18 -15.59 -13.07
N CYS A 60 -2.25 -14.77 -13.60
CA CYS A 60 -1.88 -14.80 -15.02
C CYS A 60 -0.44 -15.26 -15.29
N GLY A 61 0.38 -15.45 -14.26
CA GLY A 61 1.78 -15.88 -14.40
C GLY A 61 2.74 -14.79 -14.89
N SER A 62 2.27 -13.58 -15.20
CA SER A 62 3.12 -12.48 -15.67
C SER A 62 4.13 -12.06 -14.59
N ALA A 63 5.37 -11.80 -15.01
CA ALA A 63 6.44 -11.30 -14.16
C ALA A 63 6.57 -9.77 -14.28
N PHE A 64 6.74 -9.10 -13.15
CA PHE A 64 6.86 -7.65 -13.03
C PHE A 64 8.03 -7.28 -12.12
N GLU A 65 8.54 -6.07 -12.23
CA GLU A 65 9.51 -5.56 -11.26
C GLU A 65 8.86 -5.27 -9.91
N SER A 66 9.63 -5.39 -8.82
CA SER A 66 9.12 -5.22 -7.44
C SER A 66 8.51 -3.84 -7.16
N GLN A 67 8.91 -2.81 -7.93
CA GLN A 67 8.36 -1.45 -7.85
C GLN A 67 6.85 -1.35 -8.13
N VAL A 68 6.25 -2.33 -8.82
CA VAL A 68 4.79 -2.38 -9.07
C VAL A 68 4.00 -2.51 -7.76
N LEU A 69 4.61 -3.06 -6.71
CA LEU A 69 3.99 -3.16 -5.38
C LEU A 69 3.86 -1.80 -4.69
N SER A 70 4.80 -0.89 -4.93
CA SER A 70 4.84 0.43 -4.27
C SER A 70 3.78 1.39 -4.78
N MET A 71 3.33 1.24 -6.03
CA MET A 71 2.35 2.15 -6.66
C MET A 71 0.97 2.14 -5.98
N VAL A 72 0.65 1.11 -5.19
CA VAL A 72 -0.69 0.96 -4.59
C VAL A 72 -0.80 1.61 -3.19
N GLN A 73 0.31 1.95 -2.54
CA GLN A 73 0.31 2.36 -1.13
C GLN A 73 0.00 3.85 -0.86
N THR A 74 -0.22 4.68 -1.88
CA THR A 74 -0.37 6.14 -1.69
C THR A 74 -1.81 6.65 -1.58
N THR A 75 -2.83 5.77 -1.53
CA THR A 75 -4.23 6.24 -1.75
C THR A 75 -5.10 6.41 -0.51
N GLU A 76 -4.75 5.91 0.68
CA GLU A 76 -5.61 6.06 1.86
C GLU A 76 -5.23 7.25 2.76
N SER A 77 -3.94 7.55 2.90
CA SER A 77 -3.43 8.45 3.95
C SER A 77 -3.26 9.91 3.50
N GLU A 78 -3.20 10.19 2.19
CA GLU A 78 -2.75 11.49 1.66
C GLU A 78 -3.87 12.36 1.08
N LYS A 79 -5.12 11.88 1.08
CA LYS A 79 -6.25 12.56 0.42
C LYS A 79 -7.19 13.33 1.35
N ARG A 80 -6.74 13.71 2.53
CA ARG A 80 -7.47 14.71 3.32
C ARG A 80 -6.56 15.92 3.46
N GLN A 81 -7.10 17.12 3.20
CA GLN A 81 -6.39 18.38 3.45
C GLN A 81 -6.71 18.90 4.85
N PRO A 82 -5.76 19.56 5.53
CA PRO A 82 -6.06 20.27 6.77
C PRO A 82 -7.16 21.32 6.51
N TRP A 83 -8.09 21.46 7.45
CA TRP A 83 -9.25 22.34 7.29
C TRP A 83 -9.28 23.39 8.40
N GLN A 84 -9.80 24.57 8.09
CA GLN A 84 -10.05 25.62 9.07
C GLN A 84 -11.51 25.58 9.49
N CYS A 85 -11.79 25.56 10.79
CA CYS A 85 -13.14 25.53 11.30
C CYS A 85 -13.88 26.85 11.02
N PRO A 86 -15.03 26.85 10.33
CA PRO A 86 -15.75 28.09 10.00
C PRO A 86 -16.36 28.79 11.23
N THR A 87 -16.49 28.09 12.37
CA THR A 87 -17.08 28.65 13.59
C THR A 87 -16.04 29.33 14.49
N CYS A 88 -14.86 28.70 14.67
CA CYS A 88 -13.87 29.16 15.65
C CYS A 88 -12.48 29.42 15.04
N HIS A 89 -12.34 29.26 13.72
CA HIS A 89 -11.13 29.45 12.93
C HIS A 89 -9.93 28.58 13.34
N ASN A 90 -10.16 27.54 14.17
CA ASN A 90 -9.13 26.57 14.51
C ASN A 90 -8.71 25.77 13.28
N HIS A 91 -7.41 25.57 13.10
CA HIS A 91 -6.87 24.67 12.09
C HIS A 91 -6.88 23.25 12.63
N ASN A 92 -7.36 22.34 11.81
CA ASN A 92 -7.54 20.95 12.14
C ASN A 92 -6.74 20.09 11.16
N PRO A 93 -6.13 19.00 11.63
CA PRO A 93 -5.51 18.04 10.74
C PRO A 93 -6.58 17.30 9.95
N ALA A 94 -6.17 16.74 8.83
CA ALA A 94 -7.10 16.34 7.80
C ALA A 94 -7.93 15.09 8.13
N ASP A 95 -7.40 14.25 9.00
CA ASP A 95 -8.04 13.08 9.59
C ASP A 95 -9.10 13.44 10.65
N SER A 96 -9.08 14.67 11.16
CA SER A 96 -10.03 15.10 12.19
C SER A 96 -11.44 15.29 11.64
N SER A 97 -12.36 14.43 12.09
CA SER A 97 -13.80 14.52 11.81
C SER A 97 -14.52 15.63 12.59
N SER A 98 -13.84 16.33 13.50
CA SER A 98 -14.43 17.44 14.28
C SER A 98 -13.38 18.41 14.78
N CYS A 99 -13.79 19.66 15.00
CA CYS A 99 -12.92 20.73 15.45
C CYS A 99 -12.28 20.39 16.80
N LEU A 100 -10.95 20.43 16.89
CA LEU A 100 -10.22 20.11 18.12
C LEU A 100 -10.41 21.19 19.20
N ARG A 101 -10.87 22.38 18.82
CA ARG A 101 -11.16 23.51 19.73
C ARG A 101 -12.62 23.56 20.19
N CYS A 102 -13.57 23.68 19.25
CA CYS A 102 -14.98 23.86 19.58
C CYS A 102 -15.84 22.58 19.48
N ARG A 103 -15.24 21.44 19.11
CA ARG A 103 -15.87 20.11 19.01
C ARG A 103 -16.99 19.95 17.97
N ARG A 104 -17.44 21.02 17.31
CA ARG A 104 -18.34 20.96 16.14
C ARG A 104 -17.72 20.19 14.99
N TRP A 105 -18.54 19.54 14.19
CA TRP A 105 -18.12 18.82 12.98
C TRP A 105 -18.84 19.35 11.74
N PHE A 106 -18.28 19.09 10.57
CA PHE A 106 -18.79 19.56 9.28
C PHE A 106 -19.24 18.37 8.45
N CYS A 107 -20.45 18.43 7.90
CA CYS A 107 -20.99 17.32 7.11
C CYS A 107 -20.31 17.27 5.73
N ALA A 108 -19.69 16.14 5.39
CA ALA A 108 -19.05 15.95 4.09
C ALA A 108 -20.05 15.95 2.91
N ASN A 109 -21.32 15.60 3.17
CA ASN A 109 -22.35 15.52 2.13
C ASN A 109 -22.95 16.91 1.78
N CYS A 110 -23.25 17.75 2.77
CA CYS A 110 -23.97 19.02 2.54
C CYS A 110 -23.26 20.28 3.07
N GLY A 111 -22.13 20.12 3.77
CA GLY A 111 -21.38 21.23 4.32
C GLY A 111 -22.06 22.00 5.47
N ARG A 112 -23.01 21.38 6.18
CA ARG A 112 -23.58 21.97 7.40
C ARG A 112 -22.61 21.80 8.58
N ASP A 113 -22.47 22.83 9.41
CA ASP A 113 -21.89 22.70 10.75
C ASP A 113 -22.89 22.03 11.71
N ASN A 114 -22.44 21.05 12.48
CA ASN A 114 -23.28 20.32 13.41
C ASN A 114 -22.68 20.32 14.83
N PRO A 115 -23.52 20.35 15.89
CA PRO A 115 -23.11 20.23 17.28
C PRO A 115 -22.28 18.97 17.58
N SER A 116 -21.44 19.03 18.61
CA SER A 116 -20.51 17.93 18.96
C SER A 116 -21.19 16.63 19.38
N ASP A 117 -22.41 16.72 19.89
CA ASP A 117 -23.27 15.65 20.41
C ASP A 117 -24.16 14.99 19.34
N SER A 118 -24.23 15.58 18.14
CA SER A 118 -24.99 14.99 17.03
C SER A 118 -24.23 13.85 16.35
N GLY A 119 -24.89 12.68 16.22
CA GLY A 119 -24.38 11.51 15.50
C GLY A 119 -24.61 11.54 13.99
N GLU A 120 -25.55 12.38 13.53
CA GLU A 120 -25.93 12.57 12.13
C GLU A 120 -26.12 14.05 11.81
N CYS A 121 -26.02 14.41 10.53
CA CYS A 121 -26.23 15.78 10.11
C CYS A 121 -27.69 16.19 10.27
N LEU A 122 -27.93 17.30 10.98
CA LEU A 122 -29.27 17.84 11.23
C LEU A 122 -29.99 18.40 9.98
N LEU A 123 -29.36 18.33 8.80
CA LEU A 123 -29.97 18.70 7.51
C LEU A 123 -30.27 17.48 6.64
N CYS A 124 -29.23 16.69 6.34
CA CYS A 124 -29.31 15.60 5.36
C CYS A 124 -29.25 14.21 5.98
N ARG A 125 -29.19 14.10 7.31
CA ARG A 125 -29.07 12.84 8.08
C ARG A 125 -27.87 11.95 7.74
N SER A 126 -26.87 12.47 7.01
CA SER A 126 -25.61 11.76 6.78
C SER A 126 -24.90 11.52 8.12
N GLN A 127 -24.38 10.31 8.32
CA GLN A 127 -23.63 9.97 9.53
C GLN A 127 -22.30 10.73 9.58
N ARG A 128 -21.79 10.94 10.79
CA ARG A 128 -20.52 11.61 11.03
C ARG A 128 -19.34 10.72 10.62
N GLY A 129 -18.54 11.16 9.65
CA GLY A 129 -17.30 10.48 9.22
C GLY A 129 -17.43 9.56 8.00
N LEU A 130 -18.63 9.46 7.40
CA LEU A 130 -18.88 8.87 6.08
C LEU A 130 -18.77 9.92 4.97
#